data_AF-A0A6A4VMN0-F1
#
_entry.id   AF-A0A6A4VMN0-F1
#
_cell.length_a   1.000
_cell.length_b   1.000
_cell.length_c   1.000
_cell.angle_alpha   90.00
_cell.angle_beta   90.00
_cell.angle_gamma   90.00
#
_symmetry.space_group_name_H-M   'P 1'
#
loop_
_entity.id
_entity.type
_entity.pdbx_description
1 polymer ?
#
loop_
_entity_poly.entity_id
_entity_poly.type
_entity_poly.pdbx_seq_one_letter_code
_entity_poly.pdbx_strand_id
1 'polypeptide(L)'
;MDMGPVDIQRSLPNAERFWWDITPEELYPEDSRAVPALLKELATEPIDEVVQKEGGTQLKLILTMRNEAAALVKPMRFPREQETLPNHFYFSDYERHNAEIAAYHLDRILGFRRAPPVIGRLMNITTDLYAKATGKLLKTFFISPADNLCFHGKCSYYCDTGHAICGNPDMLEGSFAALLPHSDDAERKTWRHPWKRAYHKRRKATWEEDENYCEMVQEIPPYDKGRRLYDIMDMAVLDFLMGNMDRHHYETFEIFGNETFLLHLDHGRGFGKSQKDELSILAPLYQCCLIRASTLRTLYGYHTGRKLSDRLRESLSRDPLAPILLEKHLVAVDRRVGIILQVTERRDAKTGRDCCCFQVVQKCLDANDVADTVIYNDLLV
;
A
#
# COMPACT_ATOMS: atom_id res chain seq x y z
N MET A 1 42.41 -10.41 25.86
CA MET A 1 40.97 -10.66 25.68
C MET A 1 40.70 -10.44 24.22
N ASP A 2 40.47 -11.52 23.50
CA ASP A 2 40.19 -11.50 22.07
C ASP A 2 38.71 -11.14 21.91
N MET A 3 38.43 -9.87 21.59
CA MET A 3 37.07 -9.47 21.22
C MET A 3 36.86 -9.96 19.79
N GLY A 4 36.27 -11.14 19.65
CA GLY A 4 35.85 -11.67 18.35
C GLY A 4 34.99 -10.65 17.59
N PRO A 5 34.88 -10.80 16.25
CA PRO A 5 34.23 -9.80 15.41
C PRO A 5 32.79 -9.57 15.88
N VAL A 6 32.51 -8.33 16.31
CA VAL A 6 31.16 -7.87 16.61
C VAL A 6 30.39 -7.85 15.31
N ASP A 7 29.33 -8.66 15.21
CA ASP A 7 28.37 -8.60 14.11
C ASP A 7 27.59 -7.28 14.24
N ILE A 8 28.13 -6.23 13.61
CA ILE A 8 27.69 -4.82 13.73
C ILE A 8 26.19 -4.69 13.48
N GLN A 9 25.60 -5.52 12.62
CA GLN A 9 24.16 -5.50 12.31
C GLN A 9 23.27 -5.96 13.47
N ARG A 10 23.76 -6.81 14.40
CA ARG A 10 22.97 -7.26 15.56
C ARG A 10 22.87 -6.20 16.66
N SER A 11 23.76 -5.21 16.67
CA SER A 11 23.74 -4.12 17.63
C SER A 11 22.92 -2.90 17.20
N LEU A 12 22.47 -2.84 15.94
CA LEU A 12 21.68 -1.71 15.43
C LEU A 12 20.22 -1.75 15.94
N PRO A 13 19.57 -0.59 16.13
CA PRO A 13 18.13 -0.50 16.32
C PRO A 13 17.35 -1.21 15.20
N ASN A 14 16.17 -1.75 15.51
CA ASN A 14 15.40 -2.54 14.53
C ASN A 14 14.95 -1.72 13.31
N ALA A 15 14.74 -0.41 13.45
CA ALA A 15 14.46 0.50 12.33
C ALA A 15 15.65 0.58 11.37
N GLU A 16 16.87 0.77 11.88
CA GLU A 16 18.09 0.81 11.07
C GLU A 16 18.39 -0.54 10.41
N ARG A 17 18.14 -1.65 11.12
CA ARG A 17 18.25 -2.99 10.52
C ARG A 17 17.26 -3.18 9.37
N PHE A 18 16.02 -2.70 9.53
CA PHE A 18 15.03 -2.70 8.46
C PHE A 18 15.50 -1.84 7.27
N TRP A 19 16.12 -0.68 7.51
CA TRP A 19 16.67 0.15 6.45
C TRP A 19 17.84 -0.53 5.71
N TRP A 20 18.69 -1.24 6.45
CA TRP A 20 19.82 -1.98 5.88
C TRP A 20 19.39 -3.19 5.05
N ASP A 21 18.21 -3.75 5.33
CA ASP A 21 17.62 -4.87 4.58
C ASP A 21 17.04 -4.43 3.21
N ILE A 22 16.96 -3.12 2.91
CA ILE A 22 16.39 -2.60 1.65
C ILE A 22 17.33 -2.88 0.48
N THR A 23 16.81 -3.50 -0.59
CA THR A 23 17.56 -3.79 -1.82
C THR A 23 16.89 -3.15 -3.05
N PRO A 24 17.50 -3.19 -4.25
CA PRO A 24 16.83 -2.77 -5.48
C PRO A 24 15.55 -3.56 -5.82
N GLU A 25 15.36 -4.75 -5.24
CA GLU A 25 14.27 -5.67 -5.56
C GLU A 25 13.07 -5.56 -4.62
N GLU A 26 13.31 -5.33 -3.33
CA GLU A 26 12.30 -5.35 -2.27
C GLU A 26 12.68 -4.46 -1.08
N LEU A 27 11.67 -4.11 -0.28
CA LEU A 27 11.82 -3.25 0.89
C LEU A 27 12.27 -4.01 2.14
N TYR A 28 12.03 -5.32 2.16
CA TYR A 28 12.50 -6.24 3.20
C TYR A 28 12.44 -7.68 2.68
N PRO A 29 13.35 -8.57 3.12
CA PRO A 29 13.32 -9.97 2.73
C PRO A 29 12.22 -10.76 3.46
N GLU A 30 11.83 -11.89 2.87
CA GLU A 30 10.77 -12.76 3.40
C GLU A 30 11.04 -13.25 4.83
N ASP A 31 12.30 -13.53 5.15
CA ASP A 31 12.77 -14.01 6.45
C ASP A 31 13.33 -12.89 7.34
N SER A 32 13.01 -11.62 7.04
CA SER A 32 13.49 -10.48 7.83
C SER A 32 13.14 -10.64 9.31
N ARG A 33 14.18 -10.56 10.14
CA ARG A 33 14.04 -10.54 11.61
C ARG A 33 13.80 -9.13 12.15
N ALA A 34 14.17 -8.10 11.39
CA ALA A 34 14.03 -6.71 11.78
C ALA A 34 12.56 -6.28 11.74
N VAL A 35 11.83 -6.63 10.67
CA VAL A 35 10.42 -6.26 10.47
C VAL A 35 9.50 -6.67 11.64
N PRO A 36 9.44 -7.94 12.09
CA PRO A 36 8.57 -8.31 13.21
C PRO A 36 8.99 -7.66 14.54
N ALA A 37 10.29 -7.42 14.75
CA ALA A 37 10.78 -6.74 15.94
C ALA A 37 10.39 -5.25 15.94
N LEU A 38 10.54 -4.57 14.80
CA LEU A 38 10.14 -3.18 14.60
C LEU A 38 8.61 -3.01 14.77
N LEU A 39 7.80 -3.89 14.18
CA LEU A 39 6.35 -3.85 14.36
C LEU A 39 5.94 -4.00 15.83
N LYS A 40 6.66 -4.84 16.59
CA LYS A 40 6.43 -4.98 18.04
C LYS A 40 6.77 -3.69 18.79
N GLU A 41 7.90 -3.07 18.48
CA GLU A 41 8.29 -1.78 19.07
C GLU A 41 7.25 -0.69 18.80
N LEU A 42 6.81 -0.55 17.53
CA LEU A 42 5.79 0.42 17.17
C LEU A 42 4.45 0.17 17.89
N ALA A 43 4.11 -1.10 18.16
CA ALA A 43 2.89 -1.47 18.87
C ALA A 43 2.94 -1.22 20.38
N THR A 44 4.11 -1.34 21.02
CA THR A 44 4.19 -1.40 22.49
C THR A 44 5.06 -0.33 23.15
N GLU A 45 6.08 0.20 22.45
CA GLU A 45 7.00 1.16 23.05
C GLU A 45 6.25 2.47 23.38
N PRO A 46 6.48 3.09 24.54
CA PRO A 46 5.86 4.37 24.86
C PRO A 46 6.21 5.44 23.81
N ILE A 47 5.19 6.18 23.39
CA ILE A 47 5.37 7.35 22.51
C ILE A 47 6.10 8.43 23.30
N ASP A 48 7.04 9.12 22.68
CA ASP A 48 7.80 10.22 23.29
C ASP A 48 7.49 11.56 22.62
N GLU A 49 7.45 11.59 21.29
CA GLU A 49 7.17 12.80 20.50
C GLU A 49 5.98 12.62 19.56
N VAL A 50 5.20 13.70 19.36
CA VAL A 50 4.08 13.76 18.42
C VAL A 50 4.15 15.03 17.59
N VAL A 51 4.38 14.85 16.28
CA VAL A 51 4.41 15.93 15.29
C VAL A 51 3.34 15.69 14.25
N GLN A 52 2.73 16.76 13.75
CA GLN A 52 1.86 16.64 12.59
C GLN A 52 2.69 16.77 11.31
N LYS A 53 2.56 15.83 10.38
CA LYS A 53 3.22 15.93 9.07
C LYS A 53 2.65 17.10 8.28
N GLU A 54 3.51 17.99 7.79
CA GLU A 54 3.12 19.08 6.89
C GLU A 54 2.93 18.59 5.44
N GLY A 55 2.15 19.34 4.66
CA GLY A 55 1.96 19.10 3.22
C GLY A 55 1.05 17.93 2.84
N GLY A 56 0.36 17.30 3.80
CA GLY A 56 -0.62 16.24 3.54
C GLY A 56 -2.00 16.77 3.11
N THR A 57 -2.76 15.94 2.37
CA THR A 57 -4.16 16.21 2.05
C THR A 57 -5.05 16.02 3.28
N GLN A 58 -4.97 14.86 3.92
CA GLN A 58 -5.66 14.52 5.18
C GLN A 58 -4.67 14.48 6.36
N LEU A 59 -5.20 14.31 7.57
CA LEU A 59 -4.43 14.31 8.80
C LEU A 59 -3.48 13.10 8.87
N LYS A 60 -2.19 13.38 9.01
CA LYS A 60 -1.14 12.39 9.24
C LYS A 60 -0.25 12.88 10.37
N LEU A 61 0.08 12.01 11.32
CA LEU A 61 0.99 12.30 12.41
C LEU A 61 2.30 11.55 12.19
N ILE A 62 3.38 12.07 12.75
CA ILE A 62 4.66 11.37 12.92
C ILE A 62 4.84 11.22 14.42
N LEU A 63 4.94 9.97 14.88
CA LEU A 63 5.16 9.66 16.28
C LEU A 63 6.51 8.99 16.42
N THR A 64 7.31 9.48 17.37
CA THR A 64 8.60 8.89 17.75
C THR A 64 8.42 8.19 19.09
N MET A 65 8.82 6.92 19.14
CA MET A 65 8.81 6.13 20.36
C MET A 65 10.04 6.44 21.20
N ARG A 66 10.05 6.10 22.49
CA ARG A 66 11.21 6.34 23.38
C ARG A 66 12.51 5.66 22.96
N ASN A 67 12.42 4.60 22.17
CA ASN A 67 13.58 3.91 21.61
C ASN A 67 13.98 4.48 20.23
N GLU A 68 13.52 5.68 19.88
CA GLU A 68 13.74 6.38 18.61
C GLU A 68 13.12 5.71 17.37
N ALA A 69 12.41 4.59 17.52
CA ALA A 69 11.61 4.06 16.43
C ALA A 69 10.50 5.05 16.07
N ALA A 70 10.30 5.34 14.79
CA ALA A 70 9.33 6.33 14.35
C ALA A 70 8.34 5.76 13.33
N ALA A 71 7.10 6.26 13.38
CA ALA A 71 6.03 5.85 12.48
C ALA A 71 5.23 7.03 11.94
N LEU A 72 4.80 6.93 10.68
CA LEU A 72 3.71 7.71 10.14
C LEU A 72 2.39 7.08 10.62
N VAL A 73 1.59 7.88 11.34
CA VAL A 73 0.35 7.42 11.95
C VAL A 73 -0.86 8.04 11.26
N LYS A 74 -1.79 7.18 10.87
CA LYS A 74 -3.13 7.57 10.41
C LYS A 74 -4.15 7.15 11.47
N PRO A 75 -4.80 8.09 12.17
CA PRO A 75 -5.81 7.77 13.17
C PRO A 75 -7.09 7.22 12.56
N MET A 76 -7.80 6.37 13.30
CA MET A 76 -9.13 5.90 12.96
C MET A 76 -10.11 7.07 12.85
N ARG A 77 -10.90 7.07 11.78
CA ARG A 77 -11.94 8.08 11.55
C ARG A 77 -13.35 7.52 11.62
N PHE A 78 -13.54 6.29 11.15
CA PHE A 78 -14.84 5.66 11.01
C PHE A 78 -14.81 4.20 11.47
N PRO A 79 -15.94 3.67 11.94
CA PRO A 79 -16.08 2.25 12.25
C PRO A 79 -15.86 1.38 11.01
N ARG A 80 -15.45 0.12 11.22
CA ARG A 80 -15.08 -0.82 10.16
C ARG A 80 -16.24 -1.14 9.21
N GLU A 81 -17.47 -0.98 9.67
CA GLU A 81 -18.71 -1.22 8.93
C GLU A 81 -18.94 -0.15 7.84
N GLN A 82 -18.43 1.06 8.05
CA GLN A 82 -18.71 2.21 7.20
C GLN A 82 -18.03 2.09 5.83
N GLU A 83 -18.83 1.96 4.78
CA GLU A 83 -18.34 2.01 3.40
C GLU A 83 -18.32 3.43 2.85
N THR A 84 -17.46 3.65 1.85
CA THR A 84 -17.40 4.89 1.09
C THR A 84 -18.72 5.10 0.37
N LEU A 85 -19.32 6.28 0.55
CA LEU A 85 -20.59 6.60 -0.07
C LEU A 85 -20.53 6.46 -1.60
N PRO A 86 -21.58 5.96 -2.27
CA PRO A 86 -21.57 5.75 -3.72
C PRO A 86 -21.25 7.01 -4.52
N ASN A 87 -21.71 8.16 -4.03
CA ASN A 87 -21.55 9.47 -4.66
C ASN A 87 -20.19 10.14 -4.38
N HIS A 88 -19.35 9.57 -3.52
CA HIS A 88 -18.01 10.09 -3.28
C HIS A 88 -17.10 9.73 -4.44
N PHE A 89 -16.48 10.77 -5.02
CA PHE A 89 -15.33 10.60 -5.90
C PHE A 89 -14.13 10.09 -5.10
N TYR A 90 -13.25 9.34 -5.75
CA TYR A 90 -12.01 8.82 -5.16
C TYR A 90 -11.17 9.92 -4.48
N PHE A 91 -11.10 11.13 -5.08
CA PHE A 91 -10.33 12.24 -4.52
C PHE A 91 -10.96 12.89 -3.27
N SER A 92 -12.23 12.59 -2.98
CA SER A 92 -12.95 13.04 -1.78
C SER A 92 -13.11 11.94 -0.74
N ASP A 93 -12.59 10.74 -0.99
CA ASP A 93 -12.72 9.66 -0.04
C ASP A 93 -11.82 9.88 1.19
N TYR A 94 -12.27 9.41 2.34
CA TYR A 94 -11.52 9.51 3.58
C TYR A 94 -10.46 8.42 3.66
N GLU A 95 -9.30 8.77 4.22
CA GLU A 95 -8.30 7.76 4.55
C GLU A 95 -8.76 6.91 5.75
N ARG A 96 -8.35 5.64 5.74
CA ARG A 96 -8.71 4.62 6.73
C ARG A 96 -7.44 3.97 7.26
N HIS A 97 -7.28 3.93 8.58
CA HIS A 97 -6.13 3.31 9.23
C HIS A 97 -6.06 1.80 8.94
N ASN A 98 -7.20 1.12 8.99
CA ASN A 98 -7.27 -0.32 8.74
C ASN A 98 -6.93 -0.69 7.28
N ALA A 99 -7.06 0.23 6.32
CA ALA A 99 -6.64 0.00 4.94
C ALA A 99 -5.12 -0.03 4.79
N GLU A 100 -4.38 0.81 5.53
CA GLU A 100 -2.90 0.78 5.54
C GLU A 100 -2.37 -0.53 6.10
N ILE A 101 -2.94 -0.99 7.23
CA ILE A 101 -2.59 -2.27 7.85
C ILE A 101 -2.89 -3.42 6.88
N ALA A 102 -4.10 -3.44 6.32
CA ALA A 102 -4.51 -4.49 5.40
C ALA A 102 -3.65 -4.55 4.13
N ALA A 103 -3.27 -3.39 3.58
CA ALA A 103 -2.43 -3.31 2.40
C ALA A 103 -1.02 -3.87 2.65
N TYR A 104 -0.39 -3.57 3.78
CA TYR A 104 0.89 -4.16 4.16
C TYR A 104 0.82 -5.70 4.23
N HIS A 105 -0.20 -6.25 4.89
CA HIS A 105 -0.37 -7.70 4.96
C HIS A 105 -0.66 -8.33 3.60
N LEU A 106 -1.46 -7.68 2.76
CA LEU A 106 -1.78 -8.14 1.41
C LEU A 106 -0.54 -8.13 0.51
N ASP A 107 0.21 -7.03 0.51
CA ASP A 107 1.50 -6.89 -0.21
C ASP A 107 2.49 -8.00 0.15
N ARG A 108 2.63 -8.28 1.46
CA ARG A 108 3.49 -9.35 1.96
C ARG A 108 3.03 -10.74 1.50
N ILE A 109 1.74 -11.04 1.57
CA ILE A 109 1.17 -12.35 1.19
C ILE A 109 1.19 -12.59 -0.32
N LEU A 110 1.15 -11.52 -1.12
CA LEU A 110 1.35 -11.60 -2.57
C LEU A 110 2.83 -11.77 -2.95
N GLY A 111 3.75 -11.66 -1.98
CA GLY A 111 5.19 -11.79 -2.21
C GLY A 111 5.83 -10.55 -2.83
N PHE A 112 5.16 -9.40 -2.80
CA PHE A 112 5.73 -8.16 -3.35
C PHE A 112 6.80 -7.57 -2.44
N ARG A 113 6.49 -7.42 -1.14
CA ARG A 113 7.38 -6.84 -0.11
C ARG A 113 7.87 -5.44 -0.48
N ARG A 114 6.93 -4.59 -0.91
CA ARG A 114 7.18 -3.20 -1.37
C ARG A 114 6.43 -2.16 -0.57
N ALA A 115 5.52 -2.60 0.32
CA ALA A 115 4.84 -1.74 1.27
C ALA A 115 5.61 -1.69 2.60
N PRO A 116 5.78 -0.52 3.23
CA PRO A 116 6.44 -0.43 4.54
C PRO A 116 5.68 -1.26 5.59
N PRO A 117 6.37 -1.79 6.62
CA PRO A 117 5.72 -2.46 7.74
C PRO A 117 4.68 -1.56 8.42
N VAL A 118 3.44 -2.03 8.55
CA VAL A 118 2.36 -1.31 9.24
C VAL A 118 1.74 -2.19 10.32
N ILE A 119 1.56 -1.64 11.53
CA ILE A 119 0.87 -2.30 12.65
C ILE A 119 -0.27 -1.43 13.20
N GLY A 120 -1.33 -2.05 13.68
CA GLY A 120 -2.36 -1.39 14.47
C GLY A 120 -1.94 -1.15 15.92
N ARG A 121 -2.34 -0.01 16.47
CA ARG A 121 -2.19 0.30 17.90
C ARG A 121 -3.36 1.11 18.43
N LEU A 122 -3.79 0.77 19.64
CA LEU A 122 -4.73 1.56 20.42
C LEU A 122 -3.94 2.56 21.27
N MET A 123 -4.26 3.85 21.16
CA MET A 123 -3.59 4.95 21.84
C MET A 123 -4.53 5.63 22.84
N ASN A 124 -3.99 6.11 23.95
CA ASN A 124 -4.71 7.04 24.81
C ASN A 124 -4.43 8.47 24.34
N ILE A 125 -5.42 9.17 23.78
CA ILE A 125 -5.27 10.53 23.25
C ILE A 125 -4.69 11.47 24.32
N THR A 126 -5.12 11.35 25.58
CA THR A 126 -4.67 12.24 26.67
C THR A 126 -3.16 12.12 26.90
N THR A 127 -2.66 10.90 27.11
CA THR A 127 -1.26 10.66 27.49
C THR A 127 -0.34 10.47 26.29
N ASP A 128 -0.84 9.90 25.20
CA ASP A 128 -0.04 9.55 24.04
C ASP A 128 0.03 10.67 23.00
N LEU A 129 -1.00 11.52 22.92
CA LEU A 129 -1.07 12.59 21.93
C LEU A 129 -1.06 13.98 22.56
N TYR A 130 -2.08 14.33 23.33
CA TYR A 130 -2.30 15.67 23.86
C TYR A 130 -1.13 16.16 24.74
N ALA A 131 -0.69 15.33 25.68
CA ALA A 131 0.43 15.66 26.58
C ALA A 131 1.78 15.86 25.86
N LYS A 132 1.93 15.36 24.63
CA LYS A 132 3.18 15.36 23.85
C LYS A 132 3.12 16.26 22.61
N ALA A 133 1.91 16.69 22.22
CA ALA A 133 1.71 17.55 21.06
C ALA A 133 2.21 18.97 21.33
N THR A 134 2.82 19.59 20.31
CA THR A 134 3.31 20.96 20.39
C THR A 134 2.71 21.85 19.29
N GLY A 135 2.98 23.15 19.38
CA GLY A 135 2.76 24.11 18.31
C GLY A 135 1.31 24.18 17.80
N LYS A 136 1.14 24.00 16.48
CA LYS A 136 -0.17 24.12 15.82
C LYS A 136 -1.09 22.94 16.13
N LEU A 137 -0.57 21.75 16.35
CA LEU A 137 -1.36 20.54 16.62
C LEU A 137 -2.03 20.64 17.99
N LEU A 138 -1.29 21.03 19.02
CA LEU A 138 -1.79 21.19 20.39
C LEU A 138 -3.03 22.11 20.48
N LYS A 139 -3.05 23.16 19.67
CA LYS A 139 -4.16 24.14 19.63
C LYS A 139 -5.46 23.61 19.01
N THR A 140 -5.44 22.40 18.45
CA THR A 140 -6.62 21.80 17.79
C THR A 140 -7.36 20.81 18.67
N PHE A 141 -6.87 20.56 19.89
CA PHE A 141 -7.53 19.68 20.84
C PHE A 141 -8.68 20.41 21.55
N PHE A 142 -9.78 19.69 21.79
CA PHE A 142 -10.95 20.18 22.49
C PHE A 142 -11.79 19.03 23.05
N ILE A 143 -12.71 19.35 23.97
CA ILE A 143 -13.71 18.41 24.49
C ILE A 143 -15.00 18.58 23.69
N SER A 144 -15.51 17.48 23.13
CA SER A 144 -16.78 17.47 22.40
C SER A 144 -17.98 17.62 23.35
N PRO A 145 -19.20 17.94 22.85
CA PRO A 145 -20.42 17.95 23.66
C PRO A 145 -20.80 16.60 24.29
N ALA A 146 -20.15 15.50 23.89
CA ALA A 146 -20.31 14.17 24.46
C ALA A 146 -19.19 13.81 25.45
N ASP A 147 -18.44 14.80 25.93
CA ASP A 147 -17.32 14.66 26.87
C ASP A 147 -16.14 13.80 26.38
N ASN A 148 -16.04 13.58 25.07
CA ASN A 148 -14.89 12.92 24.44
C ASN A 148 -13.77 13.91 24.12
N LEU A 149 -12.52 13.50 24.28
CA LEU A 149 -11.35 14.26 23.85
C LEU A 149 -11.15 14.11 22.33
N CYS A 150 -11.08 15.24 21.64
CA CYS A 150 -11.00 15.32 20.19
C CYS A 150 -9.86 16.22 19.72
N PHE A 151 -9.42 16.02 18.48
CA PHE A 151 -8.51 16.91 17.76
C PHE A 151 -8.75 16.84 16.25
N HIS A 152 -8.41 17.90 15.52
CA HIS A 152 -8.59 17.92 14.06
C HIS A 152 -7.29 18.21 13.28
N GLY A 153 -6.22 18.67 13.94
CA GLY A 153 -4.97 19.04 13.27
C GLY A 153 -5.15 20.11 12.18
N LYS A 154 -4.21 20.18 11.24
CA LYS A 154 -4.19 21.18 10.16
C LYS A 154 -3.75 20.59 8.82
N CYS A 155 -4.70 20.28 7.96
CA CYS A 155 -4.49 19.78 6.62
C CYS A 155 -5.49 20.41 5.67
N SER A 156 -5.38 20.14 4.36
CA SER A 156 -6.26 20.76 3.38
C SER A 156 -7.67 20.16 3.36
N TYR A 157 -7.82 18.88 3.72
CA TYR A 157 -9.08 18.14 3.64
C TYR A 157 -9.47 17.62 5.03
N TYR A 158 -10.66 17.97 5.50
CA TYR A 158 -11.29 17.38 6.69
C TYR A 158 -10.51 17.58 8.01
N CYS A 159 -9.70 18.64 8.11
CA CYS A 159 -9.03 19.08 9.34
C CYS A 159 -9.73 20.33 9.93
N ASP A 160 -10.99 20.16 10.29
CA ASP A 160 -11.83 21.18 10.94
C ASP A 160 -12.68 20.52 12.05
N THR A 161 -13.37 21.34 12.85
CA THR A 161 -14.19 20.86 13.97
C THR A 161 -15.31 19.90 13.55
N GLY A 162 -15.90 20.08 12.36
CA GLY A 162 -16.95 19.20 11.84
C GLY A 162 -16.45 17.81 11.43
N HIS A 163 -15.14 17.68 11.25
CA HIS A 163 -14.46 16.46 10.86
C HIS A 163 -13.39 16.03 11.87
N ALA A 164 -13.51 16.48 13.12
CA ALA A 164 -12.56 16.13 14.17
C ALA A 164 -12.53 14.63 14.45
N ILE A 165 -11.39 14.17 14.94
CA ILE A 165 -11.17 12.80 15.38
C ILE A 165 -11.29 12.78 16.90
N CYS A 166 -12.12 11.88 17.41
CA CYS A 166 -12.47 11.81 18.82
C CYS A 166 -12.21 10.41 19.37
N GLY A 167 -11.83 10.35 20.64
CA GLY A 167 -11.79 9.08 21.37
C GLY A 167 -13.16 8.68 21.90
N ASN A 168 -13.17 7.61 22.72
CA ASN A 168 -14.32 7.22 23.52
C ASN A 168 -13.90 6.70 24.91
N PRO A 169 -13.79 7.56 25.94
CA PRO A 169 -13.78 9.02 25.82
C PRO A 169 -12.47 9.56 25.23
N ASP A 170 -11.36 8.86 25.45
CA ASP A 170 -10.01 9.31 25.05
C ASP A 170 -9.16 8.19 24.43
N MET A 171 -9.72 7.02 24.12
CA MET A 171 -8.99 5.96 23.41
C MET A 171 -9.23 6.03 21.90
N LEU A 172 -8.17 5.85 21.10
CA LEU A 172 -8.21 5.97 19.65
C LEU A 172 -7.30 4.95 18.96
N GLU A 173 -7.84 4.21 18.00
CA GLU A 173 -7.04 3.34 17.14
C GLU A 173 -6.24 4.15 16.10
N GLY A 174 -5.08 3.64 15.69
CA GLY A 174 -4.30 4.17 14.57
C GLY A 174 -3.45 3.11 13.90
N SER A 175 -3.11 3.35 12.63
CA SER A 175 -2.14 2.54 11.88
C SER A 175 -0.77 3.18 11.97
N PHE A 176 0.24 2.41 12.36
CA PHE A 176 1.62 2.85 12.54
C PHE A 176 2.46 2.26 11.41
N ALA A 177 2.71 3.06 10.38
CA ALA A 177 3.60 2.69 9.28
C ALA A 177 5.04 3.08 9.63
N ALA A 178 5.94 2.12 9.68
CA ALA A 178 7.36 2.35 9.93
C ALA A 178 7.91 3.39 8.94
N LEU A 179 8.67 4.37 9.45
CA LEU A 179 9.30 5.34 8.56
C LEU A 179 10.38 4.68 7.70
N LEU A 180 10.39 5.08 6.43
CA LEU A 180 11.49 4.85 5.52
C LEU A 180 12.70 5.72 5.92
N PRO A 181 13.91 5.42 5.43
CA PRO A 181 15.07 6.25 5.68
C PRO A 181 14.81 7.73 5.35
N HIS A 182 15.49 8.62 6.08
CA HIS A 182 15.40 10.05 5.82
C HIS A 182 15.92 10.37 4.41
N SER A 183 15.46 11.48 3.82
CA SER A 183 15.87 11.86 2.47
C SER A 183 17.37 12.12 2.34
N ASP A 184 18.03 12.47 3.45
CA ASP A 184 19.48 12.69 3.49
C ASP A 184 20.27 11.38 3.36
N ASP A 185 19.68 10.24 3.74
CA ASP A 185 20.30 8.92 3.69
C ASP A 185 19.88 8.14 2.43
N ALA A 186 18.60 8.21 2.07
CA ALA A 186 18.07 7.58 0.87
C ALA A 186 16.98 8.45 0.24
N GLU A 187 17.39 9.32 -0.67
CA GLU A 187 16.47 10.18 -1.41
C GLU A 187 15.45 9.35 -2.22
N ARG A 188 14.19 9.78 -2.18
CA ARG A 188 13.10 9.16 -2.92
C ARG A 188 12.64 10.06 -4.04
N LYS A 189 12.55 9.49 -5.23
CA LYS A 189 12.01 10.17 -6.41
C LYS A 189 10.53 9.90 -6.55
N THR A 190 9.74 10.96 -6.62
CA THR A 190 8.31 10.89 -6.90
C THR A 190 8.04 10.90 -8.40
N TRP A 191 7.25 9.94 -8.88
CA TRP A 191 6.88 9.80 -10.29
C TRP A 191 5.38 9.97 -10.46
N ARG A 192 4.98 10.68 -11.51
CA ARG A 192 3.58 10.76 -11.91
C ARG A 192 3.16 9.42 -12.53
N HIS A 193 2.08 8.84 -12.01
CA HIS A 193 1.55 7.58 -12.53
C HIS A 193 0.96 7.80 -13.94
N PRO A 194 1.26 6.96 -14.97
CA PRO A 194 0.72 7.15 -16.32
C PRO A 194 -0.81 7.07 -16.33
N TRP A 195 -1.38 6.07 -15.63
CA TRP A 195 -2.83 5.95 -15.41
C TRP A 195 -3.39 6.85 -14.30
N LYS A 196 -2.72 7.97 -13.99
CA LYS A 196 -3.27 8.95 -13.03
C LYS A 196 -4.64 9.44 -13.53
N ARG A 197 -5.64 9.39 -12.65
CA ARG A 197 -6.99 9.92 -12.93
C ARG A 197 -6.99 11.44 -13.13
N ALA A 198 -8.08 12.00 -13.65
CA ALA A 198 -8.18 13.43 -13.95
C ALA A 198 -8.26 14.35 -12.70
N TYR A 199 -8.70 13.81 -11.56
CA TYR A 199 -9.03 14.57 -10.33
C TYR A 199 -10.03 15.69 -10.60
N HIS A 200 -11.02 15.39 -11.45
CA HIS A 200 -12.00 16.35 -11.90
C HIS A 200 -13.35 15.65 -12.13
N LYS A 201 -14.45 16.34 -11.82
CA LYS A 201 -15.81 15.76 -11.83
C LYS A 201 -16.36 15.48 -13.24
N ARG A 202 -15.81 16.16 -14.26
CA ARG A 202 -16.33 16.15 -15.64
C ARG A 202 -15.31 15.74 -16.70
N ARG A 203 -14.02 15.74 -16.37
CA ARG A 203 -12.95 15.48 -17.34
C ARG A 203 -12.52 14.04 -17.14
N LYS A 204 -12.35 13.32 -18.24
CA LYS A 204 -11.69 12.03 -18.26
C LYS A 204 -10.18 12.22 -18.43
N ALA A 205 -9.41 11.25 -17.96
CA ALA A 205 -7.99 11.15 -18.28
C ALA A 205 -7.83 10.53 -19.68
N THR A 206 -6.69 10.78 -20.33
CA THR A 206 -6.43 10.27 -21.69
C THR A 206 -6.57 8.75 -21.79
N TRP A 207 -6.08 8.01 -20.79
CA TRP A 207 -6.18 6.55 -20.74
C TRP A 207 -7.62 6.03 -20.61
N GLU A 208 -8.58 6.87 -20.17
CA GLU A 208 -10.01 6.52 -20.10
C GLU A 208 -10.73 6.71 -21.44
N GLU A 209 -10.09 7.39 -22.40
CA GLU A 209 -10.65 7.72 -23.72
C GLU A 209 -9.93 6.96 -24.85
N ASP A 210 -8.66 6.65 -24.66
CA ASP A 210 -7.82 5.95 -25.63
C ASP A 210 -7.59 4.49 -25.22
N GLU A 211 -8.12 3.56 -26.02
CA GLU A 211 -7.95 2.11 -25.80
C GLU A 211 -6.50 1.65 -26.04
N ASN A 212 -5.74 2.36 -26.88
CA ASN A 212 -4.36 2.05 -27.22
C ASN A 212 -3.34 2.83 -26.37
N TYR A 213 -3.80 3.48 -25.29
CA TYR A 213 -2.97 4.34 -24.44
C TYR A 213 -1.64 3.70 -24.00
N CYS A 214 -1.64 2.39 -23.72
CA CYS A 214 -0.42 1.70 -23.30
C CYS A 214 0.66 1.61 -24.38
N GLU A 215 0.30 1.54 -25.67
CA GLU A 215 1.28 1.52 -26.77
C GLU A 215 2.17 2.78 -26.70
N MET A 216 1.56 3.93 -26.45
CA MET A 216 2.29 5.19 -26.23
C MET A 216 3.10 5.17 -24.93
N VAL A 217 2.57 4.61 -23.84
CA VAL A 217 3.33 4.49 -22.57
C VAL A 217 4.58 3.63 -22.76
N GLN A 218 4.51 2.55 -23.54
CA GLN A 218 5.62 1.65 -23.85
C GLN A 218 6.75 2.31 -24.64
N GLU A 219 6.53 3.48 -25.24
CA GLU A 219 7.57 4.22 -25.96
C GLU A 219 8.25 5.31 -25.11
N ILE A 220 7.75 5.57 -23.89
CA ILE A 220 8.18 6.69 -23.06
C ILE A 220 9.07 6.21 -21.91
N PRO A 221 10.31 6.73 -21.77
CA PRO A 221 11.12 6.49 -20.58
C PRO A 221 10.45 6.96 -19.29
N PRO A 222 10.52 6.18 -18.19
CA PRO A 222 11.29 4.95 -18.00
C PRO A 222 10.48 3.65 -18.24
N TYR A 223 9.35 3.71 -18.95
CA TYR A 223 8.46 2.56 -19.17
C TYR A 223 8.82 1.73 -20.40
N ASP A 224 9.69 2.27 -21.25
CA ASP A 224 10.19 1.68 -22.50
C ASP A 224 11.12 0.50 -22.31
N LYS A 225 11.67 0.32 -21.10
CA LYS A 225 12.64 -0.74 -20.79
C LYS A 225 12.61 -1.13 -19.32
N GLY A 226 13.24 -2.28 -19.06
CA GLY A 226 13.46 -2.79 -17.71
C GLY A 226 12.17 -3.22 -17.02
N ARG A 227 12.18 -3.11 -15.69
CA ARG A 227 11.09 -3.63 -14.84
C ARG A 227 9.90 -2.68 -14.64
N ARG A 228 10.04 -1.40 -14.97
CA ARG A 228 9.14 -0.35 -14.50
C ARG A 228 7.68 -0.57 -14.90
N LEU A 229 7.43 -0.97 -16.14
CA LEU A 229 6.07 -1.22 -16.62
C LEU A 229 5.45 -2.43 -15.90
N TYR A 230 6.22 -3.50 -15.68
CA TYR A 230 5.77 -4.67 -14.91
C TYR A 230 5.45 -4.33 -13.46
N ASP A 231 6.25 -3.46 -12.83
CA ASP A 231 5.96 -3.03 -11.46
C ASP A 231 4.69 -2.19 -11.37
N ILE A 232 4.33 -1.43 -12.42
CA ILE A 232 3.00 -0.79 -12.51
C ILE A 232 1.88 -1.84 -12.57
N MET A 233 2.08 -2.95 -13.28
CA MET A 233 1.08 -4.03 -13.34
C MET A 233 0.87 -4.66 -11.97
N ASP A 234 1.94 -4.95 -11.23
CA ASP A 234 1.84 -5.47 -9.86
C ASP A 234 1.14 -4.50 -8.91
N MET A 235 1.48 -3.21 -9.01
CA MET A 235 0.82 -2.15 -8.24
C MET A 235 -0.68 -2.06 -8.57
N ALA A 236 -1.06 -2.19 -9.85
CA ALA A 236 -2.46 -2.21 -10.27
C ALA A 236 -3.22 -3.45 -9.76
N VAL A 237 -2.56 -4.61 -9.69
CA VAL A 237 -3.09 -5.82 -9.04
C VAL A 237 -3.37 -5.55 -7.55
N LEU A 238 -2.39 -5.00 -6.83
CA LEU A 238 -2.55 -4.66 -5.41
C LEU A 238 -3.69 -3.64 -5.21
N ASP A 239 -3.66 -2.54 -5.95
CA ASP A 239 -4.65 -1.47 -5.89
C ASP A 239 -6.06 -1.99 -6.25
N PHE A 240 -6.21 -2.89 -7.22
CA PHE A 240 -7.52 -3.46 -7.58
C PHE A 240 -8.05 -4.40 -6.49
N LEU A 241 -7.21 -5.27 -5.92
CA LEU A 241 -7.62 -6.19 -4.86
C LEU A 241 -8.18 -5.45 -3.64
N MET A 242 -7.61 -4.30 -3.28
CA MET A 242 -8.14 -3.44 -2.21
C MET A 242 -9.19 -2.43 -2.69
N GLY A 243 -9.30 -2.16 -3.99
CA GLY A 243 -10.19 -1.15 -4.57
C GLY A 243 -9.68 0.30 -4.38
N ASN A 244 -8.35 0.48 -4.30
CA ASN A 244 -7.73 1.79 -4.20
C ASN A 244 -7.71 2.49 -5.57
N MET A 245 -8.47 3.57 -5.70
CA MET A 245 -8.56 4.35 -6.93
C MET A 245 -7.59 5.53 -6.99
N ASP A 246 -6.87 5.80 -5.90
CA ASP A 246 -6.16 7.06 -5.67
C ASP A 246 -4.65 6.98 -5.94
N ARG A 247 -4.22 6.03 -6.78
CA ARG A 247 -2.82 5.94 -7.22
C ARG A 247 -2.46 7.02 -8.24
N HIS A 248 -2.17 8.23 -7.76
CA HIS A 248 -1.74 9.34 -8.64
C HIS A 248 -0.24 9.41 -8.88
N HIS A 249 0.56 8.94 -7.92
CA HIS A 249 2.01 8.89 -7.98
C HIS A 249 2.50 7.57 -7.38
N TYR A 250 3.76 7.27 -7.66
CA TYR A 250 4.53 6.25 -6.99
C TYR A 250 5.92 6.82 -6.68
N GLU A 251 6.63 6.18 -5.75
CA GLU A 251 7.98 6.56 -5.36
C GLU A 251 8.97 5.43 -5.67
N THR A 252 10.22 5.80 -5.89
CA THR A 252 11.38 4.88 -5.99
C THR A 252 12.53 5.44 -5.18
N PHE A 253 13.45 4.60 -4.71
CA PHE A 253 14.72 5.07 -4.17
C PHE A 253 15.64 5.54 -5.30
N GLU A 254 16.15 6.76 -5.20
CA GLU A 254 16.98 7.35 -6.25
C GLU A 254 18.33 6.63 -6.38
N ILE A 255 18.88 6.13 -5.27
CA ILE A 255 20.17 5.45 -5.20
C ILE A 255 20.24 4.21 -6.13
N PHE A 256 19.10 3.59 -6.43
CA PHE A 256 19.00 2.40 -7.28
C PHE A 256 18.67 2.72 -8.74
N GLY A 257 18.49 4.00 -9.09
CA GLY A 257 18.18 4.42 -10.45
C GLY A 257 16.82 3.91 -10.96
N ASN A 258 16.75 3.52 -12.23
CA ASN A 258 15.49 3.09 -12.86
C ASN A 258 15.17 1.61 -12.63
N GLU A 259 16.19 0.76 -12.41
CA GLU A 259 16.06 -0.67 -12.19
C GLU A 259 15.79 -0.99 -10.71
N THR A 260 14.71 -0.41 -10.19
CA THR A 260 14.27 -0.60 -8.81
C THR A 260 12.76 -0.77 -8.73
N PHE A 261 12.31 -1.40 -7.65
CA PHE A 261 10.89 -1.60 -7.38
C PHE A 261 10.16 -0.28 -7.09
N LEU A 262 8.83 -0.32 -7.22
CA LEU A 262 7.98 0.81 -6.83
C LEU A 262 7.56 0.68 -5.38
N LEU A 263 7.75 1.74 -4.60
CA LEU A 263 7.25 1.79 -3.23
C LEU A 263 5.72 1.80 -3.25
N HIS A 264 5.13 0.81 -2.59
CA HIS A 264 3.69 0.73 -2.38
C HIS A 264 3.36 1.56 -1.14
N LEU A 265 2.95 2.81 -1.35
CA LEU A 265 2.63 3.77 -0.27
C LEU A 265 1.17 4.25 -0.35
N ASP A 266 0.71 4.97 0.67
CA ASP A 266 -0.59 5.66 0.70
C ASP A 266 -1.78 4.77 0.31
N HIS A 267 -2.08 3.76 1.13
CA HIS A 267 -3.16 2.82 0.91
C HIS A 267 -4.46 3.18 1.64
N GLY A 268 -4.52 4.32 2.31
CA GLY A 268 -5.64 4.75 3.14
C GLY A 268 -6.98 4.83 2.42
N ARG A 269 -7.00 4.89 1.08
CA ARG A 269 -8.23 4.87 0.26
C ARG A 269 -8.58 3.48 -0.30
N GLY A 270 -7.91 2.44 0.18
CA GLY A 270 -8.28 1.04 -0.03
C GLY A 270 -9.44 0.60 0.86
N PHE A 271 -10.03 -0.54 0.53
CA PHE A 271 -11.10 -1.22 1.27
C PHE A 271 -12.33 -0.33 1.59
N GLY A 272 -12.60 0.67 0.75
CA GLY A 272 -13.76 1.56 0.94
C GLY A 272 -15.10 0.92 0.55
N LYS A 273 -15.12 -0.04 -0.37
CA LYS A 273 -16.35 -0.66 -0.90
C LYS A 273 -16.16 -2.18 -1.02
N SER A 274 -17.03 -2.97 -0.40
CA SER A 274 -16.96 -4.45 -0.46
C SER A 274 -17.79 -5.04 -1.60
N GLN A 275 -18.86 -4.35 -2.01
CA GLN A 275 -19.81 -4.82 -3.02
C GLN A 275 -19.59 -4.19 -4.41
N LYS A 276 -18.54 -3.37 -4.58
CA LYS A 276 -18.19 -2.75 -5.86
C LYS A 276 -16.73 -3.09 -6.22
N ASP A 277 -16.52 -3.53 -7.46
CA ASP A 277 -15.21 -3.74 -8.04
C ASP A 277 -14.98 -2.69 -9.13
N GLU A 278 -13.91 -1.91 -8.97
CA GLU A 278 -13.62 -0.80 -9.88
C GLU A 278 -12.66 -1.25 -10.97
N LEU A 279 -13.22 -1.77 -12.07
CA LEU A 279 -12.45 -2.35 -13.18
C LEU A 279 -11.46 -1.37 -13.81
N SER A 280 -11.71 -0.06 -13.73
CA SER A 280 -10.80 0.95 -14.26
C SER A 280 -9.43 0.98 -13.56
N ILE A 281 -9.28 0.37 -12.38
CA ILE A 281 -7.96 0.19 -11.73
C ILE A 281 -7.10 -0.82 -12.52
N LEU A 282 -7.71 -1.79 -13.20
CA LEU A 282 -7.01 -2.78 -14.03
C LEU A 282 -6.66 -2.26 -15.44
N ALA A 283 -6.86 -0.97 -15.72
CA ALA A 283 -6.50 -0.36 -17.01
C ALA A 283 -5.07 -0.66 -17.47
N PRO A 284 -4.04 -0.60 -16.60
CA PRO A 284 -2.69 -1.00 -17.00
C PRO A 284 -2.65 -2.45 -17.53
N LEU A 285 -3.31 -3.40 -16.86
CA LEU A 285 -3.28 -4.81 -17.26
C LEU A 285 -4.00 -5.05 -18.59
N TYR A 286 -5.22 -4.54 -18.75
CA TYR A 286 -6.00 -4.82 -19.96
C TYR A 286 -5.59 -3.98 -21.17
N GLN A 287 -4.94 -2.82 -20.99
CA GLN A 287 -4.40 -2.03 -22.10
C GLN A 287 -3.02 -2.50 -22.53
N CYS A 288 -2.17 -2.90 -21.58
CA CYS A 288 -0.81 -3.34 -21.89
C CYS A 288 -0.73 -4.83 -22.23
N CYS A 289 -1.69 -5.63 -21.78
CA CYS A 289 -1.65 -7.09 -21.90
C CYS A 289 -0.40 -7.72 -21.25
N LEU A 290 0.05 -7.16 -20.12
CA LEU A 290 1.26 -7.57 -19.39
C LEU A 290 0.94 -7.94 -17.95
N ILE A 291 1.59 -9.00 -17.45
CA ILE A 291 1.67 -9.36 -16.04
C ILE A 291 2.95 -10.15 -15.78
N ARG A 292 3.56 -10.00 -14.61
CA ARG A 292 4.72 -10.82 -14.25
C ARG A 292 4.29 -12.27 -14.00
N ALA A 293 5.08 -13.21 -14.48
CA ALA A 293 4.81 -14.65 -14.31
C ALA A 293 4.67 -15.05 -12.84
N SER A 294 5.50 -14.50 -11.95
CA SER A 294 5.40 -14.75 -10.50
C SER A 294 4.07 -14.26 -9.93
N THR A 295 3.64 -13.04 -10.28
CA THR A 295 2.35 -12.47 -9.84
C THR A 295 1.17 -13.32 -10.31
N LEU A 296 1.18 -13.72 -11.59
CA LEU A 296 0.14 -14.57 -12.16
C LEU A 296 0.09 -15.96 -11.48
N ARG A 297 1.25 -16.60 -11.26
CA ARG A 297 1.35 -17.88 -10.56
C ARG A 297 0.81 -17.78 -9.13
N THR A 298 1.16 -16.71 -8.41
CA THR A 298 0.65 -16.46 -7.06
C THR A 298 -0.88 -16.31 -7.05
N LEU A 299 -1.44 -15.50 -7.95
CA LEU A 299 -2.89 -15.30 -8.07
C LEU A 299 -3.62 -16.60 -8.44
N TYR A 300 -3.09 -17.36 -9.39
CA TYR A 300 -3.65 -18.65 -9.79
C TYR A 300 -3.62 -19.68 -8.66
N GLY A 301 -2.53 -19.71 -7.89
CA GLY A 301 -2.41 -20.54 -6.68
C GLY A 301 -3.48 -20.21 -5.64
N TYR A 302 -3.79 -18.92 -5.43
CA TYR A 302 -4.88 -18.51 -4.55
C TYR A 302 -6.27 -18.79 -5.11
N HIS A 303 -6.43 -18.80 -6.44
CA HIS A 303 -7.71 -19.09 -7.07
C HIS A 303 -8.08 -20.57 -6.99
N THR A 304 -7.10 -21.46 -7.27
CA THR A 304 -7.30 -22.92 -7.35
C THR A 304 -7.04 -23.67 -6.05
N GLY A 305 -6.16 -23.14 -5.19
CA GLY A 305 -5.78 -23.72 -3.90
C GLY A 305 -6.45 -23.03 -2.71
N ARG A 306 -5.65 -22.81 -1.65
CA ARG A 306 -6.08 -22.06 -0.45
C ARG A 306 -6.40 -20.62 -0.86
N LYS A 307 -7.57 -20.10 -0.47
CA LYS A 307 -8.01 -18.76 -0.86
C LYS A 307 -7.13 -17.66 -0.28
N LEU A 308 -7.03 -16.54 -1.02
CA LEU A 308 -6.28 -15.37 -0.59
C LEU A 308 -6.93 -14.76 0.66
N SER A 309 -8.27 -14.74 0.73
CA SER A 309 -9.03 -14.32 1.91
C SER A 309 -8.62 -15.07 3.18
N ASP A 310 -8.42 -16.40 3.11
CA ASP A 310 -8.04 -17.22 4.25
C ASP A 310 -6.62 -16.94 4.74
N ARG A 311 -5.69 -16.71 3.81
CA ARG A 311 -4.32 -16.30 4.13
C ARG A 311 -4.29 -14.91 4.74
N LEU A 312 -5.04 -13.98 4.14
CA LEU A 312 -5.13 -12.61 4.62
C LEU A 312 -5.78 -12.56 6.01
N ARG A 313 -6.85 -13.33 6.26
CA ARG A 313 -7.50 -13.45 7.58
C ARG A 313 -6.52 -13.94 8.64
N GLU A 314 -5.77 -15.01 8.36
CA GLU A 314 -4.75 -15.54 9.27
C GLU A 314 -3.66 -14.49 9.57
N SER A 315 -3.15 -13.83 8.53
CA SER A 315 -2.12 -12.81 8.65
C SER A 315 -2.57 -11.62 9.49
N LEU A 316 -3.79 -11.10 9.25
CA LEU A 316 -4.37 -9.96 9.95
C LEU A 316 -4.79 -10.28 11.39
N SER A 317 -5.07 -11.55 11.71
CA SER A 317 -5.44 -11.97 13.08
C SER A 317 -4.33 -11.75 14.12
N ARG A 318 -3.10 -11.52 13.66
CA ARG A 318 -1.93 -11.25 14.49
C ARG A 318 -1.79 -9.77 14.86
N ASP A 319 -2.54 -8.88 14.22
CA ASP A 319 -2.50 -7.46 14.52
C ASP A 319 -3.28 -7.16 15.83
N PRO A 320 -2.77 -6.29 16.72
CA PRO A 320 -3.45 -5.94 17.97
C PRO A 320 -4.85 -5.34 17.80
N LEU A 321 -5.16 -4.76 16.64
CA LEU A 321 -6.47 -4.18 16.31
C LEU A 321 -7.40 -5.16 15.59
N ALA A 322 -7.09 -6.47 15.59
CA ALA A 322 -7.95 -7.47 15.00
C ALA A 322 -9.39 -7.41 15.58
N PRO A 323 -10.44 -7.51 14.74
CA PRO A 323 -10.40 -7.74 13.29
C PRO A 323 -10.04 -6.49 12.48
N ILE A 324 -9.12 -6.56 11.50
CA ILE A 324 -8.75 -5.39 10.67
C ILE A 324 -9.73 -5.16 9.52
N LEU A 325 -10.13 -6.24 8.84
CA LEU A 325 -11.12 -6.25 7.77
C LEU A 325 -12.32 -7.08 8.19
N LEU A 326 -13.52 -6.61 7.81
CA LEU A 326 -14.75 -7.39 7.93
C LEU A 326 -14.82 -8.47 6.84
N GLU A 327 -15.55 -9.55 7.10
CA GLU A 327 -15.67 -10.71 6.20
C GLU A 327 -16.11 -10.31 4.78
N LYS A 328 -17.01 -9.33 4.65
CA LYS A 328 -17.44 -8.79 3.34
C LYS A 328 -16.28 -8.32 2.46
N HIS A 329 -15.21 -7.78 3.05
CA HIS A 329 -14.02 -7.36 2.31
C HIS A 329 -13.13 -8.56 1.95
N LEU A 330 -13.00 -9.55 2.85
CA LEU A 330 -12.24 -10.77 2.57
C LEU A 330 -12.85 -11.55 1.39
N VAL A 331 -14.18 -11.71 1.37
CA VAL A 331 -14.90 -12.30 0.23
C VAL A 331 -14.70 -11.50 -1.06
N ALA A 332 -14.68 -10.17 -0.97
CA ALA A 332 -14.43 -9.31 -2.13
C ALA A 332 -13.02 -9.51 -2.72
N VAL A 333 -12.00 -9.76 -1.88
CA VAL A 333 -10.64 -10.04 -2.34
C VAL A 333 -10.60 -11.28 -3.24
N ASP A 334 -11.23 -12.39 -2.84
CA ASP A 334 -11.25 -13.61 -3.66
C ASP A 334 -12.02 -13.42 -4.98
N ARG A 335 -13.14 -12.68 -4.93
CA ARG A 335 -13.88 -12.31 -6.15
C ARG A 335 -12.98 -11.52 -7.11
N ARG A 336 -12.22 -10.56 -6.59
CA ARG A 336 -11.29 -9.72 -7.36
C ARG A 336 -10.11 -10.50 -7.92
N VAL A 337 -9.59 -11.52 -7.23
CA VAL A 337 -8.60 -12.45 -7.81
C VAL A 337 -9.16 -13.11 -9.07
N GLY A 338 -10.39 -13.62 -9.03
CA GLY A 338 -11.03 -14.21 -10.21
C GLY A 338 -11.19 -13.21 -11.37
N ILE A 339 -11.52 -11.96 -11.08
CA ILE A 339 -11.63 -10.91 -12.11
C ILE A 339 -10.26 -10.61 -12.74
N ILE A 340 -9.18 -10.53 -11.96
CA ILE A 340 -7.83 -10.31 -12.51
C ILE A 340 -7.46 -11.44 -13.48
N LEU A 341 -7.69 -12.70 -13.09
CA LEU A 341 -7.41 -13.85 -13.96
C LEU A 341 -8.22 -13.79 -15.26
N GLN A 342 -9.52 -13.46 -15.18
CA GLN A 342 -10.35 -13.28 -16.37
C GLN A 342 -9.84 -12.14 -17.26
N VAL A 343 -9.35 -11.04 -16.69
CA VAL A 343 -8.76 -9.94 -17.47
C VAL A 343 -7.50 -10.41 -18.19
N THR A 344 -6.65 -11.20 -17.52
CA THR A 344 -5.45 -11.77 -18.16
C THR A 344 -5.78 -12.85 -19.20
N GLU A 345 -6.93 -13.51 -19.12
CA GLU A 345 -7.34 -14.54 -20.09
C GLU A 345 -7.97 -13.97 -21.38
N ARG A 346 -8.43 -12.71 -21.38
CA ARG A 346 -9.18 -12.15 -22.52
C ARG A 346 -8.33 -12.05 -23.79
N ARG A 347 -8.90 -12.47 -24.93
CA ARG A 347 -8.34 -12.23 -26.27
C ARG A 347 -8.51 -10.76 -26.67
N ASP A 348 -7.51 -10.21 -27.35
CA ASP A 348 -7.66 -8.92 -28.00
C ASP A 348 -8.61 -9.07 -29.20
N ALA A 349 -9.76 -8.39 -29.12
CA ALA A 349 -10.82 -8.45 -30.13
C ALA A 349 -10.45 -7.76 -31.45
N LYS A 350 -9.43 -6.87 -31.48
CA LYS A 350 -9.01 -6.16 -32.70
C LYS A 350 -7.94 -6.93 -33.48
N THR A 351 -7.02 -7.60 -32.79
CA THR A 351 -5.91 -8.31 -33.44
C THR A 351 -6.17 -9.81 -33.61
N GLY A 352 -7.18 -10.36 -32.92
CA GLY A 352 -7.42 -11.81 -32.86
C GLY A 352 -6.29 -12.58 -32.16
N ARG A 353 -5.31 -11.88 -31.57
CA ARG A 353 -4.23 -12.46 -30.80
C ARG A 353 -4.72 -12.72 -29.38
N ASP A 354 -4.30 -13.85 -28.82
CA ASP A 354 -4.41 -14.03 -27.38
C ASP A 354 -3.66 -12.86 -26.72
N CYS A 355 -4.28 -12.17 -25.74
CA CYS A 355 -3.49 -11.38 -24.80
C CYS A 355 -2.49 -12.39 -24.23
N CYS A 356 -1.19 -12.17 -24.46
CA CYS A 356 -0.14 -13.19 -24.39
C CYS A 356 -0.06 -13.94 -23.04
N CYS A 357 -0.78 -13.48 -22.02
CA CYS A 357 -0.97 -14.19 -20.78
C CYS A 357 -1.46 -15.64 -20.96
N PHE A 358 -2.35 -15.99 -21.90
CA PHE A 358 -2.90 -17.36 -21.94
C PHE A 358 -1.88 -18.44 -22.38
N GLN A 359 -1.09 -18.17 -23.43
CA GLN A 359 -0.02 -19.10 -23.85
C GLN A 359 1.09 -19.22 -22.80
N VAL A 360 1.25 -18.18 -21.97
CA VAL A 360 2.19 -18.13 -20.85
C VAL A 360 1.62 -18.80 -19.60
N VAL A 361 0.32 -18.72 -19.30
CA VAL A 361 -0.32 -19.41 -18.17
C VAL A 361 -0.08 -20.91 -18.29
N GLN A 362 -0.39 -21.53 -19.42
CA GLN A 362 -0.18 -22.96 -19.61
C GLN A 362 1.31 -23.34 -19.53
N LYS A 363 2.20 -22.58 -20.20
CA LYS A 363 3.66 -22.81 -20.14
C LYS A 363 4.27 -22.55 -18.76
N CYS A 364 3.81 -21.57 -17.98
CA CYS A 364 4.27 -21.26 -16.62
C CYS A 364 3.74 -22.25 -15.58
N LEU A 365 2.60 -22.89 -15.86
CA LEU A 365 2.05 -23.99 -15.06
C LEU A 365 2.77 -25.31 -15.39
N ASP A 366 3.18 -25.52 -16.64
CA ASP A 366 3.91 -26.72 -17.08
C ASP A 366 5.41 -26.66 -16.75
N ALA A 367 6.00 -25.46 -16.67
CA ALA A 367 7.39 -25.24 -16.29
C ALA A 367 7.56 -25.13 -14.76
N ASN A 368 7.79 -26.28 -14.12
CA ASN A 368 8.24 -26.39 -12.70
C ASN A 368 9.72 -26.04 -12.49
N ASP A 369 10.37 -25.42 -13.47
CA ASP A 369 11.76 -25.03 -13.43
C ASP A 369 11.95 -23.82 -14.36
N VAL A 370 13.01 -23.04 -14.15
CA VAL A 370 13.42 -21.82 -14.88
C VAL A 370 13.07 -20.50 -14.17
N ALA A 371 14.13 -19.93 -13.58
CA ALA A 371 14.24 -18.55 -13.13
C ALA A 371 14.00 -17.56 -14.28
N ASP A 372 13.31 -16.45 -13.97
CA ASP A 372 13.24 -15.22 -14.76
C ASP A 372 13.26 -15.38 -16.28
N THR A 373 12.21 -16.00 -16.85
CA THR A 373 12.04 -15.98 -18.30
C THR A 373 11.36 -14.69 -18.73
N VAL A 374 12.16 -13.79 -19.31
CA VAL A 374 11.74 -12.67 -20.14
C VAL A 374 11.04 -13.23 -21.38
N ILE A 375 9.76 -12.89 -21.60
CA ILE A 375 9.05 -13.24 -22.84
C ILE A 375 8.78 -11.95 -23.59
N TYR A 376 9.75 -11.59 -24.45
CA TYR A 376 9.56 -10.62 -25.53
C TYR A 376 9.32 -11.34 -26.86
N ASN A 377 8.72 -10.57 -27.75
CA ASN A 377 7.99 -10.95 -28.95
C ASN A 377 8.90 -11.28 -30.16
N ASP A 378 9.78 -12.28 -30.05
CA ASP A 378 10.59 -12.75 -31.19
C ASP A 378 10.28 -14.22 -31.48
N LEU A 379 9.33 -14.46 -32.38
CA LEU A 379 9.25 -15.64 -33.26
C LEU A 379 8.08 -15.44 -34.25
N LEU A 380 8.29 -14.52 -35.19
CA LEU A 380 7.63 -14.54 -36.49
C LEU A 380 8.71 -14.53 -37.58
N VAL A 381 9.19 -15.75 -37.88
CA VAL A 381 9.45 -16.21 -39.26
C VAL A 381 8.75 -17.56 -39.40
#